data_AF-A0AAU8JUU0-F1
#
_entry.id   AF-A0AAU8JUU0-F1
#
_cell.length_a   1.000
_cell.length_b   1.000
_cell.length_c   1.000
_cell.angle_alpha   90.00
_cell.angle_beta   90.00
_cell.angle_gamma   90.00
#
_symmetry.space_group_name_H-M   'P 1'
#
loop_
_entity.id
_entity.type
_entity.pdbx_description
1 polymer ?
#
loop_
_entity_poly.entity_id
_entity_poly.type
_entity_poly.pdbx_seq_one_letter_code
_entity_poly.pdbx_strand_id
1 'polypeptide(L)' 'MDDNAEEYRGMPVERARERAAERGWTTVRELEPGALITLEFRADRLNLAVRDGEVERAWVG' A
#
# COMPACT_ATOMS: atom_id res chain seq x y z
N MET A 1 15.26 4.36 0.99
CA MET A 1 14.22 3.55 0.34
C MET A 1 13.27 4.55 -0.31
N ASP A 2 13.67 5.08 -1.48
CA ASP A 2 12.79 5.90 -2.31
C ASP A 2 11.93 4.93 -3.13
N ASP A 3 11.06 4.20 -2.45
CA ASP A 3 10.04 3.40 -3.12
C ASP A 3 8.94 4.37 -3.54
N ASN A 4 8.77 4.54 -4.84
CA ASN A 4 7.64 5.30 -5.35
C ASN A 4 6.38 4.44 -5.13
N ALA A 5 5.74 4.60 -3.97
CA ALA A 5 4.51 3.89 -3.63
C ALA A 5 3.44 4.06 -4.72
N GLU A 6 3.50 5.11 -5.53
CA GLU A 6 2.61 5.29 -6.69
C GLU A 6 2.70 4.16 -7.72
N GLU A 7 3.81 3.40 -7.78
CA GLU A 7 3.96 2.23 -8.68
C GLU A 7 2.94 1.12 -8.41
N TYR A 8 2.35 1.05 -7.21
CA TYR A 8 1.35 0.03 -6.89
C TYR A 8 -0.04 0.40 -7.41
N ARG A 9 -0.27 1.65 -7.82
CA ARG A 9 -1.57 2.11 -8.31
C ARG A 9 -1.99 1.35 -9.57
N GLY A 10 -3.24 0.89 -9.59
CA GLY A 10 -3.81 0.09 -10.68
C GLY A 10 -3.42 -1.39 -10.63
N MET A 11 -2.60 -1.82 -9.66
CA MET A 11 -2.32 -3.25 -9.48
C MET A 11 -3.49 -3.94 -8.78
N PRO A 12 -3.78 -5.20 -9.13
CA PRO A 12 -4.56 -6.08 -8.26
C PRO A 12 -3.89 -6.17 -6.88
N VAL A 13 -4.69 -6.13 -5.83
CA VAL A 13 -4.18 -6.05 -4.46
C VAL A 13 -3.30 -7.24 -4.07
N GLU A 14 -3.62 -8.43 -4.57
CA GLU A 14 -2.79 -9.63 -4.35
C GLU A 14 -1.40 -9.45 -4.96
N ARG A 15 -1.33 -8.94 -6.19
CA ARG A 15 -0.06 -8.66 -6.88
C ARG A 15 0.73 -7.56 -6.18
N ALA A 16 0.06 -6.53 -5.68
CA ALA A 16 0.67 -5.45 -4.93
C ALA A 16 1.31 -5.98 -3.63
N ARG A 17 0.65 -6.89 -2.92
CA ARG A 17 1.17 -7.53 -1.70
C ARG A 17 2.41 -8.37 -1.98
N GLU A 18 2.38 -9.18 -3.04
CA GLU A 18 3.55 -9.98 -3.45
C GLU A 18 4.75 -9.08 -3.76
N ARG A 19 4.56 -8.08 -4.63
CA ARG A 19 5.61 -7.13 -5.02
C ARG A 19 6.14 -6.37 -3.80
N ALA A 20 5.27 -6.00 -2.87
CA ALA A 20 5.68 -5.31 -1.65
C ALA A 20 6.60 -6.21 -0.79
N ALA A 21 6.27 -7.48 -0.63
CA ALA A 21 7.13 -8.44 0.06
C ALA A 21 8.49 -8.62 -0.65
N GLU A 22 8.50 -8.71 -1.99
CA GLU A 22 9.74 -8.78 -2.79
C GLU A 22 10.62 -7.53 -2.60
N ARG A 23 10.01 -6.37 -2.36
CA ARG A 23 10.70 -5.10 -2.11
C ARG A 23 11.06 -4.85 -0.63
N GLY A 24 10.80 -5.81 0.25
CA GLY A 24 11.18 -5.73 1.66
C GLY A 24 10.22 -4.92 2.54
N TRP A 25 9.01 -4.62 2.06
CA TRP A 25 7.97 -4.08 2.93
C TRP A 25 7.63 -5.13 4.00
N THR A 26 7.78 -4.74 5.27
CA THR A 26 7.56 -5.67 6.40
C THR A 26 6.07 -5.71 6.78
N THR A 27 5.35 -4.62 6.54
CA THR A 27 3.91 -4.52 6.78
C THR A 27 3.21 -3.92 5.56
N VAL A 28 2.15 -4.58 5.08
CA VAL A 28 1.23 -4.03 4.08
C VAL A 28 -0.15 -3.91 4.72
N ARG A 29 -0.70 -2.69 4.76
CA ARG A 29 -2.04 -2.42 5.28
C ARG A 29 -2.97 -2.04 4.13
N GLU A 30 -4.06 -2.77 4.00
CA GLU A 30 -5.16 -2.42 3.10
C GLU A 30 -6.17 -1.53 3.82
N LEU A 31 -6.72 -0.58 3.09
CA LEU A 31 -7.70 0.38 3.55
C LEU A 31 -8.78 0.56 2.48
N GLU A 32 -10.00 0.84 2.91
CA GLU A 32 -11.02 1.37 2.00
C GLU A 32 -10.64 2.80 1.54
N PRO A 33 -10.99 3.22 0.31
CA PRO A 33 -10.75 4.57 -0.14
C PRO A 33 -11.48 5.58 0.74
N GLY A 34 -10.74 6.56 1.27
CA GLY A 34 -11.29 7.60 2.14
C GLY A 34 -11.47 7.20 3.61
N ALA A 35 -10.99 6.01 4.02
CA ALA A 35 -11.00 5.61 5.42
C ALA A 35 -10.28 6.64 6.32
N LEU A 36 -10.98 7.11 7.35
CA LEU A 36 -10.40 7.96 8.39
C LEU A 36 -9.62 7.09 9.36
N ILE A 37 -8.29 7.16 9.27
CA ILE A 37 -7.37 6.40 10.12
C ILE A 37 -6.39 7.32 10.83
N THR A 38 -5.89 6.87 11.98
CA THR A 38 -4.72 7.50 12.61
C THR A 38 -3.47 7.22 11.78
N LEU A 39 -2.84 8.28 11.31
CA LEU A 39 -1.61 8.25 10.50
C LEU A 39 -0.36 8.07 11.37
N GLU A 40 -0.35 7.05 12.22
CA GLU A 40 0.88 6.70 12.95
C GLU A 40 1.95 6.28 11.95
N PHE A 41 3.00 7.09 11.78
CA PHE A 41 4.05 6.86 10.81
C PHE A 41 4.91 5.63 11.17
N ARG A 42 5.11 4.74 10.19
CA ARG A 42 5.94 3.54 10.24
C ARG A 42 6.60 3.34 8.87
N ALA A 43 7.87 3.74 8.77
CA ALA A 43 8.64 3.74 7.52
C ALA A 43 8.73 2.36 6.83
N ASP A 44 8.49 1.27 7.54
CA ASP A 44 8.46 -0.12 7.07
C ASP A 44 7.06 -0.61 6.64
N ARG A 45 6.05 0.29 6.67
CA ARG A 45 4.67 0.01 6.30
C ARG A 45 4.29 0.67 4.98
N LEU A 46 3.70 -0.13 4.09
CA LEU A 46 2.98 0.35 2.91
C LEU A 46 1.48 0.36 3.20
N ASN A 47 0.80 1.46 2.90
CA ASN A 47 -0.66 1.50 2.86
C ASN A 47 -1.15 1.39 1.42
N LEU A 48 -2.18 0.60 1.20
CA LEU A 48 -2.90 0.45 -0.06
C LEU A 48 -4.37 0.84 0.18
N ALA A 49 -4.86 1.89 -0.47
CA ALA A 49 -6.28 2.12 -0.60
C ALA A 49 -6.81 1.28 -1.76
N VAL A 50 -7.75 0.38 -1.48
CA VAL A 50 -8.18 -0.66 -2.43
C VAL A 50 -9.66 -0.51 -2.71
N ARG A 51 -10.02 -0.47 -3.99
CA ARG A 51 -11.40 -0.45 -4.48
C ARG A 51 -11.57 -1.59 -5.48
N ASP A 52 -12.60 -2.40 -5.32
CA ASP A 52 -12.92 -3.51 -6.24
C ASP A 52 -11.72 -4.46 -6.48
N GLY A 53 -10.88 -4.64 -5.46
CA GLY A 53 -9.68 -5.49 -5.54
C GLY A 53 -8.47 -4.85 -6.22
N GLU A 54 -8.57 -3.59 -6.66
CA GLU A 54 -7.49 -2.82 -7.30
C GLU A 54 -7.00 -1.69 -6.38
N VAL A 55 -5.70 -1.43 -6.40
CA VAL A 55 -5.08 -0.33 -5.64
C VAL A 55 -5.40 1.01 -6.30
N GLU A 56 -6.23 1.82 -5.65
CA GLU A 56 -6.56 3.18 -6.10
C GLU A 56 -5.46 4.20 -5.73
N ARG A 57 -4.82 3.99 -4.57
CA ARG A 57 -3.72 4.81 -4.05
C ARG A 57 -2.80 3.99 -3.15
N ALA A 58 -1.53 4.33 -3.11
CA ALA A 58 -0.56 3.73 -2.21
C ALA A 58 0.39 4.79 -1.64
N TRP A 59 0.79 4.63 -0.38
CA TRP A 59 1.68 5.57 0.31
C TRP A 59 2.44 4.91 1.46
N VAL A 60 3.64 5.42 1.72
CA VAL A 60 4.44 5.02 2.89
C VAL A 60 3.73 5.48 4.15
N GLY A 61 3.64 4.55 5.09
CA GLY A 61 2.82 4.65 6.28
C GLY A 61 3.56 5.06 7.51
#